data_AF-A0A015IU11-F1
#
_entry.id   AF-A0A015IU11-F1
#
_cell.length_a   1.000
_cell.length_b   1.000
_cell.length_c   1.000
_cell.angle_alpha   90.00
_cell.angle_beta   90.00
_cell.angle_gamma   90.00
#
_symmetry.space_group_name_H-M   'P 1'
#
loop_
_entity.id
_entity.type
_entity.pdbx_description
1 polymer ?
#
loop_
_entity_poly.entity_id
_entity_poly.type
_entity_poly.pdbx_seq_one_letter_code
_entity_poly.pdbx_strand_id
1 'polypeptide(L)'
;MPRADKSIFWPSSELIKVLEFINDNFDEYCKNRRKICNEAVKATNICRNGKSVYNKLFNLIRNMMISEFKSSEPTSRSIKENKEIRRLVSELYNKTNAKEKNKKENQKITEDRKSDDTKMNLDDDKVTIGAFTGQMDMFFSIENVNEFCEEKIQNVNHYATISKEIVESGLEIKLEEILQLLSECEKTMKDRDSKVNKLLEDLESVGMDWDPDNTP
;
A
#
# COMPACT_ATOMS: atom_id res chain seq x y z
N MET A 1 -11.31 -3.13 34.52
CA MET A 1 -12.29 -2.13 34.04
C MET A 1 -12.33 -2.18 32.51
N PRO A 2 -13.49 -2.35 31.86
CA PRO A 2 -13.56 -2.29 30.41
C PRO A 2 -13.53 -0.82 29.97
N ARG A 3 -12.55 -0.42 29.17
CA ARG A 3 -12.50 0.90 28.53
C ARG A 3 -13.60 0.95 27.47
N ALA A 4 -14.64 1.73 27.74
CA ALA A 4 -15.65 2.07 26.75
C ALA A 4 -15.05 3.09 25.76
N ASP A 5 -14.18 2.62 24.86
CA ASP A 5 -13.97 3.32 23.60
C ASP A 5 -15.24 3.12 22.77
N LYS A 6 -16.22 4.01 22.96
CA LYS A 6 -17.36 4.14 22.05
C LYS A 6 -16.82 4.64 20.72
N SER A 7 -16.21 3.74 19.96
CA SER A 7 -16.06 3.91 18.52
C SER A 7 -17.43 4.31 18.00
N ILE A 8 -17.55 5.53 17.47
CA ILE A 8 -18.82 6.04 16.96
C ILE A 8 -19.22 5.12 15.81
N PHE A 9 -20.08 4.14 16.13
CA PHE A 9 -20.59 3.18 15.19
C PHE A 9 -21.34 3.95 14.10
N TRP A 10 -21.06 3.64 12.83
CA TRP A 10 -21.77 4.23 11.69
C TRP A 10 -22.87 3.25 11.28
N PRO A 11 -24.16 3.59 11.49
CA PRO A 11 -25.25 2.82 10.94
C PRO A 11 -25.09 2.69 9.43
N SER A 12 -25.28 1.49 8.90
CA SER A 12 -25.10 1.27 7.45
C SER A 12 -26.02 2.15 6.61
N SER A 13 -27.26 2.38 7.07
CA SER A 13 -28.23 3.25 6.39
C SER A 13 -27.78 4.71 6.31
N GLU A 14 -27.19 5.25 7.39
CA GLU A 14 -26.61 6.61 7.37
C GLU A 14 -25.45 6.69 6.38
N LEU A 15 -24.55 5.71 6.44
CA LEU A 15 -23.35 5.70 5.61
C LEU A 15 -23.69 5.53 4.12
N ILE A 16 -24.69 4.70 3.78
CA ILE A 16 -25.17 4.53 2.40
C ILE A 16 -25.68 5.85 1.85
N LYS A 17 -26.60 6.53 2.54
CA LYS A 17 -27.16 7.82 2.09
C LYS A 17 -26.08 8.87 1.82
N VAL A 18 -25.07 8.94 2.70
CA VAL A 18 -23.95 9.87 2.55
C VAL A 18 -23.09 9.52 1.34
N LEU A 19 -22.78 8.23 1.15
CA LEU A 19 -21.98 7.76 0.04
C LEU A 19 -22.70 7.93 -1.31
N GLU A 20 -24.02 7.72 -1.37
CA GLU A 20 -24.85 8.00 -2.54
C GLU A 20 -24.78 9.47 -2.91
N PHE A 21 -25.10 10.37 -1.97
CA PHE A 21 -25.04 11.81 -2.21
C PHE A 21 -23.66 12.27 -2.73
N ILE A 22 -22.58 11.74 -2.15
CA ILE A 22 -21.22 12.12 -2.56
C ILE A 22 -20.86 11.53 -3.93
N ASN A 23 -21.34 10.33 -4.26
CA ASN A 23 -21.15 9.72 -5.58
C ASN A 23 -21.88 10.50 -6.68
N ASP A 24 -23.08 11.01 -6.39
CA ASP A 24 -23.87 11.82 -7.31
C ASP A 24 -23.23 13.19 -7.54
N ASN A 25 -22.65 13.77 -6.48
CA ASN A 25 -21.97 15.07 -6.52
C ASN A 25 -20.44 14.93 -6.60
N PHE A 26 -19.94 13.87 -7.24
CA PHE A 26 -18.51 13.51 -7.23
C PHE A 26 -17.61 14.61 -7.82
N ASP A 27 -18.07 15.29 -8.88
CA ASP A 27 -17.28 16.35 -9.51
C ASP A 27 -17.05 17.54 -8.60
N GLU A 28 -18.07 17.91 -7.85
CA GLU A 28 -18.01 18.98 -6.86
C GLU A 28 -17.25 18.52 -5.62
N TYR A 29 -17.37 17.25 -5.25
CA TYR A 29 -16.57 16.65 -4.19
C TYR A 29 -15.08 16.76 -4.49
N CYS A 30 -14.66 16.49 -5.74
CA CYS A 30 -13.27 16.68 -6.16
C CYS A 30 -12.79 18.13 -6.02
N LYS A 31 -13.67 19.11 -6.31
CA LYS A 31 -13.36 20.54 -6.23
C LYS A 31 -13.30 21.02 -4.78
N ASN A 32 -14.27 20.63 -3.94
CA ASN A 32 -14.36 21.06 -2.55
C ASN A 32 -14.97 19.97 -1.64
N ARG A 33 -14.11 19.07 -1.16
CA ARG A 33 -14.51 17.93 -0.32
C ARG A 33 -15.23 18.35 0.96
N ARG A 34 -14.79 19.42 1.63
CA ARG A 34 -15.38 19.86 2.91
C ARG A 34 -16.77 20.44 2.72
N LYS A 35 -16.95 21.30 1.72
CA LYS A 35 -18.26 21.87 1.38
C LYS A 35 -19.26 20.76 1.09
N ILE A 36 -18.88 19.81 0.24
CA ILE A 36 -19.77 18.70 -0.12
C ILE A 36 -20.05 17.77 1.05
N CYS A 37 -19.10 17.53 1.95
CA CYS A 37 -19.37 16.76 3.18
C CYS A 37 -20.38 17.50 4.09
N ASN A 38 -20.31 18.82 4.20
CA ASN A 38 -21.30 19.60 4.95
C ASN A 38 -22.67 19.62 4.26
N GLU A 39 -22.71 19.66 2.93
CA GLU A 39 -23.94 19.57 2.16
C GLU A 39 -24.56 18.17 2.27
N ALA A 40 -23.75 17.12 2.25
CA ALA A 40 -24.19 15.75 2.48
C ALA A 40 -24.86 15.60 3.84
N VAL A 41 -24.31 16.21 4.90
CA VAL A 41 -24.94 16.22 6.24
C VAL A 41 -26.33 16.84 6.19
N LYS A 42 -26.46 17.99 5.51
CA LYS A 42 -27.75 18.69 5.37
C LYS A 42 -28.76 17.90 4.54
N ALA A 43 -28.33 17.34 3.41
CA ALA A 43 -29.17 16.61 2.49
C ALA A 43 -29.65 15.25 3.06
N THR A 44 -28.79 14.57 3.80
CA THR A 44 -29.09 13.26 4.38
C THR A 44 -29.72 13.33 5.76
N ASN A 45 -29.82 14.53 6.34
CA ASN A 45 -30.37 14.82 7.66
C ASN A 45 -29.77 13.94 8.78
N ILE A 46 -28.45 13.75 8.77
CA ILE A 46 -27.74 12.96 9.77
C ILE A 46 -27.24 13.84 10.92
N CYS A 47 -27.21 13.29 12.14
CA CYS A 47 -26.68 13.96 13.32
C CYS A 47 -25.14 13.82 13.41
N ARG A 48 -24.42 14.17 12.35
CA ARG A 48 -22.95 14.13 12.27
C ARG A 48 -22.42 15.45 11.74
N ASN A 49 -21.21 15.84 12.15
CA ASN A 49 -20.54 16.98 11.55
C ASN A 49 -19.83 16.60 10.23
N GLY A 50 -19.64 17.56 9.33
CA GLY A 50 -19.00 17.29 8.04
C GLY A 50 -17.54 16.83 8.16
N LYS A 51 -16.84 17.20 9.24
CA LYS A 51 -15.49 16.68 9.54
C LYS A 51 -15.50 15.17 9.78
N SER A 52 -16.48 14.66 10.51
CA SER A 52 -16.67 13.24 10.79
C SER A 52 -17.01 12.48 9.51
N VAL A 53 -17.89 13.03 8.66
CA VAL A 53 -18.20 12.50 7.33
C VAL A 53 -16.94 12.42 6.47
N TYR A 54 -16.18 13.50 6.38
CA TYR A 54 -14.93 13.56 5.61
C TYR A 54 -13.93 12.49 6.07
N ASN A 55 -13.65 12.42 7.38
CA ASN A 55 -12.72 11.46 7.94
C ASN A 55 -13.17 10.02 7.70
N LYS A 56 -14.47 9.74 7.81
CA LYS A 56 -15.04 8.42 7.55
C LYS A 56 -14.85 8.03 6.08
N LEU A 57 -15.19 8.91 5.14
CA LEU A 57 -14.98 8.67 3.71
C LEU A 57 -13.52 8.45 3.37
N PHE A 58 -12.63 9.31 3.87
CA PHE A 58 -11.19 9.19 3.66
C PHE A 58 -10.68 7.82 4.11
N ASN A 59 -11.08 7.37 5.29
CA ASN A 59 -10.70 6.06 5.82
C ASN A 59 -11.29 4.90 5.01
N LEU A 60 -12.53 5.00 4.52
CA LEU A 60 -13.13 3.96 3.67
C LEU A 60 -12.40 3.82 2.33
N ILE A 61 -12.14 4.95 1.66
CA ILE A 61 -11.39 4.98 0.39
C ILE A 61 -9.97 4.45 0.59
N ARG A 62 -9.28 4.85 1.68
CA ARG A 62 -7.95 4.34 2.02
C ARG A 62 -7.96 2.83 2.25
N ASN A 63 -8.94 2.30 2.97
CA ASN A 63 -9.05 0.86 3.19
C ASN A 63 -9.29 0.10 1.89
N MET A 64 -10.11 0.65 0.98
CA MET A 64 -10.34 0.06 -0.34
C MET A 64 -9.04 0.04 -1.18
N MET A 65 -8.30 1.14 -1.18
CA MET A 65 -6.98 1.23 -1.84
C MET A 65 -6.00 0.18 -1.31
N ILE A 66 -5.92 0.01 0.02
CA ILE A 66 -5.04 -0.99 0.64
C ILE A 66 -5.46 -2.41 0.26
N SER A 67 -6.77 -2.71 0.26
CA SER A 67 -7.25 -4.03 -0.13
C SER A 67 -6.92 -4.37 -1.58
N GLU A 68 -7.07 -3.42 -2.51
CA GLU A 68 -6.72 -3.65 -3.91
C GLU A 68 -5.21 -3.82 -4.09
N PHE A 69 -4.39 -2.98 -3.44
CA PHE A 69 -2.94 -3.07 -3.53
C PHE A 69 -2.39 -4.39 -2.97
N LYS A 70 -2.93 -4.86 -1.84
CA LYS A 70 -2.48 -6.09 -1.19
C LYS A 70 -3.19 -7.35 -1.72
N SER A 71 -4.12 -7.21 -2.67
CA SER A 71 -5.02 -8.31 -3.09
C SER A 71 -5.65 -9.03 -1.89
N SER A 72 -6.05 -8.26 -0.87
CA SER A 72 -6.55 -8.78 0.41
C SER A 72 -7.91 -8.20 0.77
N GLU A 73 -8.60 -8.80 1.73
CA GLU A 73 -9.90 -8.28 2.17
C GLU A 73 -9.80 -6.89 2.83
N PRO A 74 -10.78 -5.99 2.61
CA PRO A 74 -10.84 -4.70 3.29
C PRO A 74 -10.91 -4.85 4.81
N THR A 75 -10.05 -4.19 5.57
CA THR A 75 -10.04 -4.28 7.04
C THR A 75 -11.26 -3.61 7.70
N SER A 76 -11.94 -2.70 7.00
CA SER A 76 -13.10 -1.99 7.53
C SER A 76 -14.32 -2.91 7.63
N ARG A 77 -14.82 -3.12 8.85
CA ARG A 77 -16.05 -3.89 9.13
C ARG A 77 -17.24 -3.42 8.27
N SER A 78 -17.42 -2.11 8.12
CA SER A 78 -18.51 -1.54 7.29
C SER A 78 -18.44 -1.97 5.82
N ILE A 79 -17.23 -2.20 5.28
CA ILE A 79 -17.02 -2.66 3.89
C ILE A 79 -17.18 -4.19 3.81
N LYS A 80 -16.71 -4.92 4.82
CA LYS A 80 -16.84 -6.39 4.87
C LYS A 80 -18.30 -6.84 4.96
N GLU A 81 -19.05 -6.22 5.86
CA GLU A 81 -20.40 -6.67 6.23
C GLU A 81 -21.49 -6.17 5.28
N ASN A 82 -21.27 -5.06 4.58
CA ASN A 82 -22.28 -4.44 3.74
C ASN A 82 -21.80 -4.29 2.29
N LYS A 83 -22.36 -5.12 1.41
CA LYS A 83 -22.04 -5.15 -0.03
C LYS A 83 -22.31 -3.82 -0.72
N GLU A 84 -23.34 -3.08 -0.30
CA GLU A 84 -23.70 -1.80 -0.92
C GLU A 84 -22.70 -0.70 -0.55
N ILE A 85 -22.28 -0.64 0.71
CA ILE A 85 -21.20 0.26 1.14
C ILE A 85 -19.91 -0.07 0.37
N ARG A 86 -19.57 -1.35 0.21
CA ARG A 86 -18.42 -1.76 -0.59
C ARG A 86 -18.54 -1.29 -2.04
N ARG A 87 -19.70 -1.46 -2.67
CA ARG A 87 -19.97 -1.03 -4.05
C ARG A 87 -19.76 0.47 -4.20
N LEU A 88 -20.41 1.28 -3.35
CA LEU A 88 -20.35 2.74 -3.39
C LEU A 88 -18.93 3.29 -3.13
N VAL A 89 -18.19 2.68 -2.21
CA VAL A 89 -16.79 3.06 -1.93
C VAL A 89 -15.88 2.69 -3.10
N SER A 90 -16.08 1.52 -3.72
CA SER A 90 -15.33 1.09 -4.90
C SER A 90 -15.58 2.04 -6.09
N GLU A 91 -16.82 2.47 -6.28
CA GLU A 91 -17.19 3.43 -7.31
C GLU A 91 -16.48 4.78 -7.13
N LEU A 92 -16.50 5.30 -5.90
CA LEU A 92 -15.79 6.53 -5.51
C LEU A 92 -14.27 6.43 -5.75
N TYR A 93 -13.68 5.29 -5.39
CA TYR A 93 -12.27 5.00 -5.62
C TYR A 93 -11.92 4.96 -7.12
N ASN A 94 -12.70 4.22 -7.91
CA ASN A 94 -12.50 4.11 -9.36
C ASN A 94 -12.65 5.45 -10.08
N LYS A 95 -13.66 6.25 -9.73
CA LYS A 95 -13.85 7.62 -10.27
C LYS A 95 -12.66 8.52 -9.95
N THR A 96 -12.06 8.36 -8.77
CA THR A 96 -10.86 9.11 -8.36
C THR A 96 -9.64 8.70 -9.20
N ASN A 97 -9.40 7.40 -9.35
CA ASN A 97 -8.30 6.87 -10.17
C ASN A 97 -8.43 7.24 -11.65
N ALA A 98 -9.65 7.20 -12.21
CA ALA A 98 -9.89 7.56 -13.60
C ALA A 98 -9.54 9.03 -13.88
N LYS A 99 -9.93 9.95 -12.98
CA LYS A 99 -9.55 11.37 -13.09
C LYS A 99 -8.04 11.59 -13.01
N GLU A 100 -7.34 10.84 -12.15
CA GLU A 100 -5.88 10.94 -12.04
C GLU A 100 -5.16 10.46 -13.31
N LYS A 101 -5.62 9.38 -13.95
CA LYS A 101 -5.08 8.90 -15.23
C LYS A 101 -5.26 9.94 -16.34
N ASN A 102 -6.45 10.51 -16.47
CA ASN A 102 -6.74 11.53 -17.49
C ASN A 102 -5.92 12.82 -17.28
N LYS A 103 -5.62 13.18 -16.02
CA LYS A 103 -4.78 14.35 -15.70
C LYS A 103 -3.31 14.14 -16.09
N LYS A 104 -2.77 12.93 -15.89
CA LYS A 104 -1.38 12.58 -16.27
C LYS A 104 -1.20 12.53 -17.78
N GLU A 105 -2.20 12.05 -18.51
CA GLU A 105 -2.17 11.99 -19.97
C GLU A 105 -2.18 13.40 -20.59
N ASN A 106 -3.00 14.31 -20.07
CA ASN A 106 -3.03 15.71 -20.51
C ASN A 106 -1.74 16.48 -20.22
N GLN A 107 -1.03 16.17 -19.13
CA GLN A 107 0.27 16.79 -18.83
C GLN A 107 1.35 16.35 -19.84
N LYS A 108 1.37 15.06 -20.20
CA LYS A 108 2.33 14.49 -21.16
C LYS A 108 2.22 15.10 -22.56
N ILE A 109 1.01 15.43 -23.01
CA ILE A 109 0.76 16.04 -24.34
C ILE A 109 1.31 17.48 -24.42
N THR A 110 1.45 18.19 -23.29
CA THR A 110 1.99 19.56 -23.24
C THR A 110 3.52 19.63 -23.20
N GLU A 111 4.21 18.58 -22.76
CA GLU A 111 5.69 18.54 -22.72
C GLU A 111 6.29 18.35 -24.12
N ASP A 112 5.63 17.58 -25.00
CA ASP A 112 6.10 17.32 -26.37
C ASP A 112 5.95 18.52 -27.34
N ARG A 113 5.41 19.67 -26.90
CA ARG A 113 5.17 20.85 -27.76
C ARG A 113 6.07 22.05 -27.48
N LYS A 114 7.07 21.95 -26.60
CA LYS A 114 8.02 23.05 -26.34
C LYS A 114 9.43 22.70 -26.83
N SER A 115 9.54 22.57 -28.14
CA SER A 115 10.81 22.67 -28.86
C SER A 115 10.63 23.73 -29.94
N ASP A 116 10.67 25.00 -29.54
CA ASP A 116 11.18 26.02 -30.45
C ASP A 116 11.73 27.23 -29.71
N ASP A 117 12.77 27.76 -30.34
CA ASP A 117 13.84 28.61 -29.82
C ASP A 117 13.35 30.02 -29.46
N THR A 118 13.54 30.48 -28.21
CA THR A 118 13.60 31.93 -27.90
C THR A 118 14.39 32.17 -26.61
N LYS A 119 15.63 32.65 -26.78
CA LYS A 119 16.38 33.37 -25.74
C LYS A 119 15.51 34.49 -25.15
N MET A 120 15.17 34.40 -23.86
CA MET A 120 14.67 35.54 -23.10
C MET A 120 15.36 35.61 -21.73
N ASN A 121 16.02 36.75 -21.58
CA ASN A 121 16.60 37.40 -20.41
C ASN A 121 16.15 36.89 -19.03
N LEU A 122 17.14 36.63 -18.17
CA LEU A 122 17.01 36.59 -16.72
C LEU A 122 16.65 38.00 -16.22
N ASP A 123 15.35 38.26 -16.09
CA ASP A 123 14.87 39.22 -15.11
C ASP A 123 14.43 38.45 -13.85
N ASP A 124 15.10 38.79 -12.78
CA ASP A 124 14.96 38.27 -11.43
C ASP A 124 13.66 38.81 -10.83
N ASP A 125 12.52 38.18 -11.15
CA ASP A 125 11.28 38.42 -10.41
C ASP A 125 10.34 37.21 -10.45
N LYS A 126 10.12 36.64 -9.26
CA LYS A 126 9.13 35.62 -8.91
C LYS A 126 9.15 34.35 -9.75
N VAL A 127 9.91 33.36 -9.26
CA VAL A 127 9.59 31.94 -9.48
C VAL A 127 8.18 31.67 -8.99
N THR A 128 7.22 31.70 -9.91
CA THR A 128 5.88 31.19 -9.67
C THR A 128 6.01 29.68 -9.64
N ILE A 129 6.16 29.13 -8.42
CA ILE A 129 5.98 27.70 -8.13
C ILE A 129 4.48 27.38 -8.34
N GLY A 130 4.05 27.44 -9.59
CA GLY A 130 2.70 27.13 -10.03
C GLY A 130 2.63 25.64 -10.34
N ALA A 131 1.96 24.88 -9.48
CA ALA A 131 1.13 23.69 -9.78
C ALA A 131 1.13 22.59 -8.69
N PHE A 132 1.69 22.82 -7.50
CA PHE A 132 1.58 21.87 -6.37
C PHE A 132 0.98 22.43 -5.08
N THR A 133 0.76 23.74 -4.96
CA THR A 133 0.21 24.40 -3.75
C THR A 133 -1.30 24.67 -3.80
N GLY A 134 -1.93 24.64 -4.98
CA GLY A 134 -3.33 25.05 -5.17
C GLY A 134 -4.43 24.18 -4.53
N GLN A 135 -4.09 23.16 -3.74
CA GLN A 135 -5.10 22.32 -3.05
C GLN A 135 -4.82 22.10 -1.56
N MET A 136 -3.77 22.70 -1.00
CA MET A 136 -3.47 22.61 0.44
C MET A 136 -3.72 23.92 1.21
N ASP A 137 -3.76 25.07 0.54
CA ASP A 137 -3.62 26.38 1.21
C ASP A 137 -4.86 26.97 1.90
N MET A 138 -5.95 26.22 2.12
CA MET A 138 -7.11 26.79 2.83
C MET A 138 -7.34 26.28 4.24
N PHE A 139 -6.44 25.52 4.86
CA PHE A 139 -6.68 25.02 6.21
C PHE A 139 -5.37 24.85 6.96
N PHE A 140 -5.44 25.05 8.29
CA PHE A 140 -4.41 24.82 9.32
C PHE A 140 -3.67 26.08 9.79
N SER A 141 -3.77 26.36 11.10
CA SER A 141 -2.75 27.10 11.84
C SER A 141 -1.42 26.37 11.70
N ILE A 142 -0.28 27.07 11.70
CA ILE A 142 1.08 26.50 11.58
C ILE A 142 1.28 25.30 12.55
N GLU A 143 0.75 25.43 13.76
CA GLU A 143 0.77 24.38 14.80
C GLU A 143 0.09 23.07 14.36
N ASN A 144 -1.09 23.16 13.73
CA ASN A 144 -1.85 21.99 13.26
C ASN A 144 -1.21 21.36 12.01
N VAL A 145 -0.43 22.13 11.23
CA VAL A 145 0.37 21.59 10.12
C VAL A 145 1.55 20.80 10.68
N ASN A 146 2.24 21.34 11.69
CA ASN A 146 3.36 20.66 12.32
C ASN A 146 2.94 19.36 12.99
N GLU A 147 1.85 19.37 13.78
CA GLU A 147 1.33 18.15 14.42
C GLU A 147 0.97 17.07 13.39
N PHE A 148 0.34 17.46 12.27
CA PHE A 148 0.05 16.54 11.17
C PHE A 148 1.31 16.02 10.48
N CYS A 149 2.31 16.87 10.23
CA CYS A 149 3.58 16.48 9.64
C CYS A 149 4.36 15.52 10.55
N GLU A 150 4.41 15.81 11.85
CA GLU A 150 5.02 14.94 12.86
C GLU A 150 4.31 13.59 12.93
N GLU A 151 2.97 13.57 12.95
CA GLU A 151 2.18 12.33 12.91
C GLU A 151 2.49 11.53 11.63
N LYS A 152 2.62 12.20 10.47
CA LYS A 152 2.99 11.54 9.21
C LYS A 152 4.40 10.97 9.24
N ILE A 153 5.37 11.70 9.77
CA ILE A 153 6.76 11.24 9.91
C ILE A 153 6.82 10.01 10.84
N GLN A 154 6.14 10.07 11.99
CA GLN A 154 6.07 8.95 12.92
C GLN A 154 5.43 7.71 12.28
N ASN A 155 4.37 7.90 11.50
CA ASN A 155 3.69 6.80 10.82
C ASN A 155 4.60 6.17 9.76
N VAL A 156 5.29 6.97 8.94
CA VAL A 156 6.27 6.47 7.95
C VAL A 156 7.39 5.68 8.64
N ASN A 157 7.94 6.19 9.74
CA ASN A 157 8.98 5.49 10.50
C ASN A 157 8.46 4.16 11.06
N HIS A 158 7.24 4.14 11.61
CA HIS A 158 6.61 2.92 12.11
C HIS A 158 6.42 1.87 11.00
N TYR A 159 5.97 2.28 9.80
CA TYR A 159 5.88 1.37 8.66
C TYR A 159 7.24 0.87 8.18
N ALA A 160 8.27 1.71 8.21
CA ALA A 160 9.63 1.32 7.85
C ALA A 160 10.18 0.27 8.83
N THR A 161 9.96 0.46 10.14
CA THR A 161 10.36 -0.50 11.18
C THR A 161 9.66 -1.84 10.99
N ILE A 162 8.33 -1.86 10.85
CA ILE A 162 7.57 -3.10 10.66
C ILE A 162 7.99 -3.81 9.37
N SER A 163 8.16 -3.07 8.28
CA SER A 163 8.56 -3.67 6.99
C SER A 163 9.95 -4.28 7.08
N LYS A 164 10.87 -3.65 7.81
CA LYS A 164 12.21 -4.16 8.07
C LYS A 164 12.17 -5.47 8.87
N GLU A 165 11.44 -5.50 9.99
CA GLU A 165 11.30 -6.70 10.82
C GLU A 165 10.71 -7.88 10.03
N ILE A 166 9.69 -7.65 9.20
CA ILE A 166 9.10 -8.70 8.36
C ILE A 166 10.11 -9.28 7.36
N VAL A 167 10.91 -8.43 6.73
CA VAL A 167 11.94 -8.87 5.79
C VAL A 167 13.03 -9.66 6.52
N GLU A 168 13.47 -9.17 7.68
CA GLU A 168 14.50 -9.85 8.49
C GLU A 168 14.03 -11.23 8.97
N SER A 169 12.83 -11.34 9.55
CA SER A 169 12.28 -12.64 9.96
C SER A 169 12.06 -13.58 8.78
N GLY A 170 11.65 -13.06 7.61
CA GLY A 170 11.50 -13.86 6.40
C GLY A 170 12.82 -14.39 5.85
N LEU A 171 13.90 -13.61 5.98
CA LEU A 171 15.25 -14.06 5.62
C LEU A 171 15.77 -15.10 6.61
N GLU A 172 15.52 -14.92 7.90
CA GLU A 172 15.93 -15.85 8.95
C GLU A 172 15.33 -17.24 8.74
N ILE A 173 14.03 -17.33 8.44
CA ILE A 173 13.36 -18.61 8.13
C ILE A 173 13.99 -19.29 6.92
N LYS A 174 14.24 -18.55 5.83
CA LYS A 174 14.86 -19.11 4.62
C LYS A 174 16.29 -19.60 4.88
N LEU A 175 17.03 -18.90 5.73
CA LEU A 175 18.39 -19.28 6.09
C LEU A 175 18.39 -20.60 6.89
N GLU A 176 17.46 -20.75 7.82
CA GLU A 176 17.26 -21.99 8.57
C GLU A 176 16.90 -23.18 7.64
N GLU A 177 15.99 -22.97 6.69
CA GLU A 177 15.63 -23.99 5.69
C GLU A 177 16.85 -24.42 4.84
N ILE A 178 17.67 -23.46 4.41
CA ILE A 178 18.91 -23.75 3.65
C ILE A 178 19.90 -24.54 4.50
N LEU A 179 20.09 -24.17 5.76
CA LEU A 179 20.99 -24.89 6.67
C LEU A 179 20.50 -26.32 6.92
N GLN A 180 19.19 -26.52 7.06
CA GLN A 180 18.62 -27.85 7.22
C GLN A 180 18.86 -28.71 5.97
N LEU A 181 18.61 -28.18 4.78
CA LEU A 181 18.89 -28.87 3.50
C LEU A 181 20.37 -29.22 3.35
N LEU A 182 21.28 -28.32 3.72
CA LEU A 182 22.72 -28.58 3.70
C LEU A 182 23.09 -29.72 4.64
N SER A 183 22.55 -29.75 5.86
CA SER A 183 22.78 -30.83 6.82
C SER A 183 22.29 -32.19 6.31
N GLU A 184 21.11 -32.22 5.69
CA GLU A 184 20.57 -33.42 5.07
C GLU A 184 21.45 -33.90 3.91
N CYS A 185 21.86 -32.98 3.02
CA CYS A 185 22.77 -33.30 1.92
C CYS A 185 24.09 -33.90 2.42
N GLU A 186 24.71 -33.29 3.43
CA GLU A 186 25.95 -33.79 4.03
C GLU A 186 25.80 -35.21 4.61
N LYS A 187 24.69 -35.49 5.31
CA LYS A 187 24.39 -36.84 5.81
C LYS A 187 24.26 -37.85 4.67
N THR A 188 23.56 -37.48 3.58
CA THR A 188 23.40 -38.38 2.44
C THR A 188 24.71 -38.65 1.69
N MET A 189 25.60 -37.64 1.58
CA MET A 189 26.93 -37.82 1.01
C MET A 189 27.76 -38.76 1.87
N LYS A 190 27.81 -38.56 3.18
CA LYS A 190 28.52 -39.45 4.11
C LYS A 190 28.03 -40.90 4.06
N ASP A 191 26.72 -41.10 3.98
CA ASP A 191 26.13 -42.45 3.83
C ASP A 191 26.51 -43.09 2.49
N ARG A 192 26.52 -42.32 1.40
CA ARG A 192 26.99 -42.80 0.09
C ARG A 192 28.47 -43.15 0.12
N ASP A 193 29.33 -42.30 0.67
CA ASP A 193 30.76 -42.54 0.77
C ASP A 193 31.05 -43.80 1.59
N SER A 194 30.34 -43.99 2.71
CA SER A 194 30.44 -45.21 3.51
C SER A 194 30.06 -46.47 2.72
N LYS A 195 29.01 -46.41 1.88
CA LYS A 195 28.62 -47.52 1.01
C LYS A 195 29.66 -47.80 -0.08
N VAL A 196 30.21 -46.76 -0.69
CA VAL A 196 31.27 -46.88 -1.71
C VAL A 196 32.53 -47.50 -1.11
N ASN A 197 32.97 -47.03 0.05
CA ASN A 197 34.14 -47.57 0.74
C ASN A 197 33.96 -49.06 1.07
N LYS A 198 32.76 -49.45 1.52
CA LYS A 198 32.45 -50.85 1.79
C LYS A 198 32.53 -51.71 0.52
N LEU A 199 32.01 -51.22 -0.60
CA LEU A 199 32.10 -51.92 -1.89
C LEU A 199 33.55 -52.04 -2.39
N LEU A 200 34.38 -51.02 -2.15
CA LEU A 200 35.82 -51.05 -2.44
C LEU A 200 36.53 -52.12 -1.60
N GLU A 201 36.32 -52.14 -0.29
CA GLU A 201 36.87 -53.17 0.61
C GLU A 201 36.43 -54.59 0.19
N ASP A 202 35.15 -54.75 -0.18
CA ASP A 202 34.62 -56.02 -0.66
C ASP A 202 35.33 -56.46 -1.97
N LEU A 203 35.62 -55.55 -2.90
CA LEU A 203 36.33 -55.85 -4.16
C LEU A 203 37.81 -56.18 -3.95
N GLU A 204 38.50 -55.42 -3.08
CA GLU A 204 39.89 -55.70 -2.70
C GLU A 204 40.01 -57.09 -2.04
N SER A 205 39.02 -57.48 -1.23
CA SER A 205 38.99 -58.81 -0.60
C SER A 205 38.86 -59.99 -1.58
N VAL A 206 38.37 -59.73 -2.80
CA VAL A 206 38.20 -60.72 -3.88
C VAL A 206 39.43 -60.77 -4.82
N GLY A 207 40.44 -59.92 -4.57
CA GLY A 207 41.72 -59.95 -5.31
C GLY A 207 41.69 -59.22 -6.65
N MET A 208 40.75 -58.29 -6.85
CA MET A 208 40.81 -57.33 -7.97
C MET A 208 41.50 -56.04 -7.48
N ASP A 209 42.77 -55.84 -7.84
CA ASP A 209 43.41 -54.53 -7.73
C ASP A 209 42.73 -53.57 -8.72
N TRP A 210 41.96 -52.62 -8.20
CA TRP A 210 41.36 -51.56 -9.01
C TRP A 210 42.40 -50.45 -9.21
N ASP A 211 42.92 -50.34 -10.44
CA ASP A 211 43.82 -49.26 -10.85
C ASP A 211 43.01 -48.16 -11.58
N PRO A 212 42.82 -46.98 -10.96
CA PRO A 212 42.05 -45.88 -11.55
C PRO A 212 42.70 -45.27 -12.81
N ASP A 213 43.98 -45.53 -13.07
CA ASP A 213 44.70 -45.01 -14.24
C ASP A 213 44.65 -45.96 -15.46
N ASN A 214 44.07 -47.14 -15.31
CA ASN A 214 43.99 -48.16 -16.36
C ASN A 214 42.56 -48.33 -16.88
N THR A 215 42.02 -47.28 -17.50
CA THR A 215 40.81 -47.35 -18.34
C THR A 215 41.17 -47.22 -19.83
N PRO A 216 40.61 -48.05 -20.73
CA PRO A 216 40.79 -47.91 -22.19
C PRO A 216 40.16 -46.64 -22.77
#